data_AF-A0A973IQQ6-F1
#
_entry.id   AF-A0A973IQQ6-F1
#
_cell.length_a   1.000
_cell.length_b   1.000
_cell.length_c   1.000
_cell.angle_alpha   90.00
_cell.angle_beta   90.00
_cell.angle_gamma   90.00
#
_symmetry.space_group_name_H-M   'P 1'
#
loop_
_entity.id
_entity.type
_entity.pdbx_description
1 polymer ?
#
loop_
_entity_poly.entity_id
_entity_poly.type
_entity_poly.pdbx_seq_one_letter_code
_entity_poly.pdbx_strand_id
1 'polypeptide(L)'
;GTAVLFYLLGAPLLAALEVIIYAGAIMVLFLFIIMTMGPGVSEPLRLRVRQWVFPSVLGFFCVGSAGLLVFRVRESGDGMPVAMASPAVFGRFLFERYWFAVEIVSLLLFVALVGALYLGKKEDSAAVEIQKDKP
;
A
#
# COMPACT_ATOMS: atom_id res chain seq x y z
N GLY A 1 -9.04 10.75 -5.51
CA GLY A 1 -8.41 11.62 -6.52
C GLY A 1 -7.72 10.80 -7.59
N THR A 2 -6.77 9.95 -7.19
CA THR A 2 -5.99 9.06 -8.07
C THR A 2 -6.85 8.16 -8.96
N ALA A 3 -7.91 7.54 -8.43
CA ALA A 3 -8.83 6.72 -9.23
C ALA A 3 -9.47 7.49 -10.40
N VAL A 4 -9.83 8.76 -10.19
CA VAL A 4 -10.39 9.62 -11.25
C VAL A 4 -9.31 9.91 -12.30
N LEU A 5 -8.06 10.12 -11.89
CA LEU A 5 -6.94 10.27 -12.82
C LEU A 5 -6.76 8.99 -13.66
N PHE A 6 -6.75 7.81 -13.06
CA PHE A 6 -6.66 6.55 -13.83
C PHE A 6 -7.83 6.38 -14.80
N TYR A 7 -9.03 6.76 -14.40
CA TYR A 7 -10.19 6.73 -15.30
C TYR A 7 -10.02 7.69 -16.49
N LEU A 8 -9.56 8.93 -16.23
CA LEU A 8 -9.27 9.93 -17.26
C LEU A 8 -8.12 9.51 -18.19
N LEU A 9 -7.15 8.75 -17.69
CA LEU A 9 -6.05 8.18 -18.47
C LEU A 9 -6.45 6.90 -19.24
N GLY A 10 -7.74 6.53 -19.27
CA GLY A 10 -8.21 5.38 -20.03
C GLY A 10 -7.96 4.03 -19.38
N ALA A 11 -7.71 3.99 -18.07
CA ALA A 11 -7.48 2.77 -17.29
C ALA A 11 -8.63 2.48 -16.30
N PRO A 12 -9.84 2.10 -16.78
CA PRO A 12 -11.02 1.94 -15.93
C PRO A 12 -10.89 0.79 -14.92
N LEU A 13 -10.17 -0.28 -15.27
CA LEU A 13 -9.94 -1.40 -14.34
C LEU A 13 -9.09 -0.98 -13.15
N LEU A 14 -7.98 -0.25 -13.39
CA LEU A 14 -7.12 0.25 -12.30
C LEU A 14 -7.85 1.25 -11.42
N ALA A 15 -8.66 2.14 -12.03
CA ALA A 15 -9.50 3.06 -11.29
C ALA A 15 -10.46 2.33 -10.33
N ALA A 16 -11.09 1.24 -10.79
CA ALA A 16 -11.96 0.42 -9.95
C ALA A 16 -11.19 -0.31 -8.83
N LEU A 17 -10.03 -0.90 -9.15
CA LEU A 17 -9.19 -1.61 -8.16
C LEU A 17 -8.67 -0.69 -7.05
N GLU A 18 -8.30 0.55 -7.39
CA GLU A 18 -7.90 1.58 -6.41
C GLU A 18 -9.01 1.84 -5.39
N VAL A 19 -10.27 1.92 -5.83
CA VAL A 19 -11.40 2.16 -4.93
C VAL A 19 -11.72 0.91 -4.11
N ILE A 20 -11.82 -0.25 -4.76
CA ILE A 20 -12.29 -1.49 -4.10
C ILE A 20 -11.23 -2.05 -3.15
N ILE A 21 -9.97 -2.15 -3.59
CA ILE A 21 -8.91 -2.81 -2.81
C ILE A 21 -8.22 -1.81 -1.90
N TYR A 22 -7.69 -0.72 -2.45
CA TYR A 22 -6.89 0.21 -1.66
C TYR A 22 -7.77 0.98 -0.68
N ALA A 23 -8.75 1.75 -1.17
CA ALA A 23 -9.63 2.51 -0.30
C ALA A 23 -10.62 1.60 0.47
N GLY A 24 -11.14 0.55 -0.15
CA GLY A 24 -12.22 -0.27 0.40
C GLY A 24 -11.77 -1.37 1.36
N ALA A 25 -10.64 -2.04 1.12
CA ALA A 25 -10.18 -3.15 1.96
C ALA A 25 -9.00 -2.75 2.84
N ILE A 26 -7.91 -2.25 2.24
CA ILE A 26 -6.66 -1.98 2.95
C ILE A 26 -6.85 -0.81 3.93
N MET A 27 -7.34 0.33 3.45
CA MET A 27 -7.54 1.50 4.31
C MET A 27 -8.55 1.22 5.42
N VAL A 28 -9.65 0.53 5.14
CA VAL A 28 -10.66 0.17 6.16
C VAL A 28 -10.07 -0.77 7.22
N LEU A 29 -9.26 -1.76 6.84
CA LEU A 29 -8.55 -2.61 7.80
C LEU A 29 -7.60 -1.81 8.70
N PHE A 30 -6.82 -0.88 8.12
CA PHE A 30 -5.96 0.00 8.90
C PHE A 30 -6.75 0.90 9.84
N LEU A 31 -7.85 1.49 9.38
CA LEU A 31 -8.76 2.30 10.21
C LEU A 31 -9.32 1.48 11.38
N PHE A 32 -9.70 0.22 11.13
CA PHE A 32 -10.12 -0.70 12.18
C PHE A 32 -9.00 -0.92 13.20
N ILE A 33 -7.78 -1.22 12.75
CA ILE A 33 -6.63 -1.46 13.62
C ILE A 33 -6.32 -0.24 14.49
N ILE A 34 -6.21 0.96 13.91
CA ILE A 34 -5.90 2.17 14.69
C ILE A 34 -7.02 2.51 15.68
N MET A 35 -8.28 2.25 15.30
CA MET A 35 -9.42 2.47 16.18
C MET A 35 -9.40 1.50 17.36
N THR A 36 -9.08 0.23 17.13
CA THR A 36 -8.95 -0.79 18.17
C THR A 36 -7.73 -0.57 19.06
N MET A 37 -6.60 -0.10 18.50
CA MET A 37 -5.38 0.17 19.25
C MET A 37 -5.54 1.36 20.22
N GLY A 38 -6.50 2.24 19.94
CA GLY A 38 -6.76 3.43 20.74
C GLY A 38 -5.66 4.49 20.61
N PRO A 39 -5.91 5.72 21.06
CA PRO A 39 -4.90 6.78 21.05
C PRO A 39 -3.76 6.41 22.00
N GLY A 40 -2.57 6.18 21.44
CA GLY A 40 -1.34 6.10 22.23
C GLY A 40 -1.08 7.44 22.92
N VAL A 41 -0.70 7.40 24.20
CA VAL A 41 -0.33 8.59 24.97
C VAL A 41 0.78 9.29 24.17
N SER A 42 0.46 10.46 23.64
CA SER A 42 1.39 11.24 22.83
C SER A 42 2.36 11.89 23.79
N GLU A 43 3.50 11.24 24.06
CA GLU A 43 4.67 11.97 24.54
C GLU A 43 4.84 13.16 23.58
N PRO A 44 4.97 14.40 24.09
CA PRO A 44 5.25 15.53 23.22
C PRO A 44 6.57 15.22 22.54
N LEU A 45 6.47 14.83 21.27
CA LEU A 45 7.57 14.64 20.34
C LEU A 45 8.29 15.98 20.26
N ARG A 46 9.20 16.22 21.20
CA ARG A 46 10.20 17.30 21.17
C ARG A 46 11.23 16.93 20.10
N LEU A 47 10.75 16.69 18.88
CA LEU A 47 11.58 16.58 17.69
C LEU A 47 12.26 17.93 17.57
N ARG A 48 13.56 17.92 17.82
CA ARG A 48 14.37 19.13 17.70
C ARG A 48 14.30 19.55 16.23
N VAL A 49 14.00 20.82 15.95
CA VAL A 49 13.87 21.34 14.57
C VAL A 49 15.02 20.88 13.66
N ARG A 50 16.23 20.70 14.21
CA ARG A 50 17.42 20.17 13.53
C ARG A 50 17.27 18.74 12.98
N GLN A 51 16.44 17.88 13.59
CA GLN A 51 16.14 16.52 13.12
C GLN A 51 15.17 16.51 11.93
N TRP A 52 14.39 17.58 11.73
CA TRP A 52 13.54 17.74 10.55
C TRP A 52 14.27 18.31 9.34
N VAL A 53 15.37 19.04 9.54
CA VAL A 53 16.14 19.63 8.44
C VAL A 53 16.64 18.56 7.47
N PHE A 54 17.21 17.47 7.98
CA PHE A 54 17.75 16.40 7.13
C PHE A 54 16.68 15.71 6.26
N PRO A 55 15.57 15.17 6.81
CA PRO A 55 14.53 14.55 5.99
C PRO A 55 13.81 15.56 5.08
N SER A 56 13.65 16.82 5.50
CA SER A 56 13.05 17.84 4.64
C SER A 56 13.94 18.21 3.45
N VAL A 57 15.25 18.36 3.66
CA VAL A 57 16.21 18.63 2.56
C VAL A 57 16.26 17.44 1.60
N LEU A 58 16.31 16.22 2.12
CA LEU A 58 16.31 15.01 1.29
C LEU A 58 15.00 14.87 0.50
N GLY A 59 13.86 15.12 1.15
CA GLY A 59 12.54 15.11 0.50
C GLY A 59 12.46 16.17 -0.60
N PHE A 60 12.93 17.39 -0.34
CA PHE A 60 12.97 18.45 -1.34
C PHE A 60 13.88 18.09 -2.52
N PHE A 61 15.06 17.53 -2.27
CA PHE A 61 15.97 17.09 -3.32
C PHE A 61 15.37 15.96 -4.17
N CYS A 62 14.68 15.00 -3.54
CA CYS A 62 14.01 13.90 -4.23
C CYS A 62 12.86 14.41 -5.12
N VAL A 63 12.00 15.28 -4.59
CA VAL A 63 10.90 15.89 -5.37
C VAL A 63 11.44 16.80 -6.47
N GLY A 64 12.49 17.58 -6.18
CA GLY A 64 13.13 18.48 -7.15
C GLY A 64 13.78 17.72 -8.31
N SER A 65 14.54 16.65 -8.02
CA SER A 65 15.16 15.81 -9.04
C SER A 65 14.12 15.05 -9.87
N ALA A 66 13.07 14.49 -9.25
CA ALA A 66 11.96 13.87 -9.96
C ALA A 66 11.21 14.86 -10.86
N GLY A 67 10.95 16.08 -10.35
CA GLY A 67 10.33 17.15 -11.11
C GLY A 67 11.16 17.54 -12.34
N LEU A 68 12.47 17.77 -12.15
CA LEU A 68 13.39 18.07 -13.26
C LEU A 68 13.38 16.96 -14.31
N LEU A 69 13.41 15.68 -13.90
CA LEU A 69 13.30 14.54 -14.83
C LEU A 69 12.01 14.59 -15.65
N VAL A 70 10.86 14.84 -15.00
CA VAL A 70 9.56 14.94 -15.69
C VAL A 70 9.55 16.11 -16.67
N PHE A 71 10.06 17.28 -16.30
CA PHE A 71 10.15 18.43 -17.20
C PHE A 71 11.03 18.15 -18.41
N ARG A 72 12.18 17.48 -18.22
CA ARG A 72 13.08 17.10 -19.32
C ARG A 72 12.45 16.11 -20.29
N VAL A 73 11.68 15.14 -19.80
CA VAL A 73 10.97 14.16 -20.64
C VAL A 73 9.83 14.81 -21.42
N ARG A 74 9.11 15.77 -20.81
CA ARG A 74 8.00 16.47 -21.47
C ARG A 74 8.43 17.27 -22.69
N GLU A 75 9.63 17.82 -22.72
CA GLU A 75 10.16 18.53 -23.91
C GLU A 75 10.48 17.60 -25.08
N SER A 76 10.54 16.28 -24.85
CA SER A 76 10.78 15.28 -25.90
C SER A 76 9.49 14.85 -26.63
N GLY A 77 8.36 15.48 -26.32
CA GLY A 77 7.17 15.58 -27.17
C GLY A 77 6.71 14.30 -27.85
N ASP A 78 5.91 13.50 -27.15
CA ASP A 78 4.72 12.93 -27.78
C ASP A 78 3.63 12.70 -26.74
N GLY A 79 2.48 13.32 -26.95
CA GLY A 79 1.31 13.08 -26.12
C GLY A 79 0.80 11.67 -26.43
N MET A 80 0.95 10.74 -25.49
CA MET A 80 0.46 9.38 -25.71
C MET A 80 -1.06 9.43 -25.93
N PRO A 81 -1.57 8.91 -27.07
CA PRO A 81 -3.00 8.87 -27.29
C PRO A 81 -3.65 8.04 -26.19
N VAL A 82 -4.66 8.62 -25.55
CA VAL A 82 -5.40 7.95 -24.47
C VAL A 82 -6.25 6.86 -25.10
N ALA A 83 -5.69 5.65 -25.17
CA ALA A 83 -6.42 4.46 -25.58
C ALA A 83 -7.15 3.87 -24.36
N MET A 84 -8.46 3.66 -24.48
CA MET A 84 -9.25 2.97 -23.47
C MET A 84 -8.76 1.51 -23.35
N ALA A 85 -8.09 1.20 -22.24
CA ALA A 85 -7.67 -0.16 -21.91
C ALA A 85 -8.89 -0.96 -21.44
N SER A 86 -9.51 -1.71 -22.35
CA SER A 86 -10.62 -2.59 -22.03
C SER A 86 -10.21 -3.62 -20.97
N PRO A 87 -10.99 -3.78 -19.87
CA PRO A 87 -10.69 -4.76 -18.82
C PRO A 87 -10.50 -6.18 -19.35
N ALA A 88 -11.28 -6.58 -20.36
CA ALA A 88 -11.20 -7.91 -20.95
C ALA A 88 -9.91 -8.14 -21.77
N VAL A 89 -9.39 -7.08 -22.39
CA VAL A 89 -8.11 -7.14 -23.12
C VAL A 89 -6.95 -7.17 -22.11
N PHE A 90 -7.01 -6.33 -21.09
CA PHE A 90 -6.01 -6.31 -20.02
C PHE A 90 -5.93 -7.65 -19.28
N GLY A 91 -7.08 -8.25 -18.93
CA GLY A 91 -7.13 -9.56 -18.28
C GLY A 91 -6.48 -10.66 -19.11
N ARG A 92 -6.78 -10.73 -20.42
CA ARG A 92 -6.12 -11.68 -21.33
C ARG A 92 -4.61 -11.45 -21.39
N PHE A 93 -4.18 -10.20 -21.54
CA PHE A 93 -2.76 -9.86 -21.57
C PHE A 93 -2.03 -10.26 -20.27
N LEU A 94 -2.67 -10.05 -19.12
CA LEU A 94 -2.12 -10.43 -17.82
C LEU A 94 -1.94 -11.96 -17.71
N PHE A 95 -2.95 -12.74 -18.09
CA PHE A 95 -2.89 -14.19 -17.99
C PHE A 95 -2.13 -14.88 -19.13
N GLU A 96 -1.93 -14.24 -20.28
CA GLU A 96 -1.10 -14.82 -21.35
C GLU A 96 0.38 -14.49 -21.16
N ARG A 97 0.69 -13.22 -20.85
CA ARG A 97 2.07 -12.75 -20.76
C ARG A 97 2.66 -12.81 -19.36
N TYR A 98 1.83 -12.65 -18.33
CA TYR A 98 2.24 -12.51 -16.94
C TYR A 98 1.63 -13.56 -16.00
N TRP A 99 1.22 -14.72 -16.52
CA TRP A 99 0.65 -15.81 -15.72
C TRP A 99 1.53 -16.18 -14.51
N PHE A 100 2.85 -16.18 -14.69
CA PHE A 100 3.80 -16.48 -13.62
C PHE A 100 3.80 -15.41 -12.52
N ALA A 101 3.62 -14.14 -12.87
CA ALA A 101 3.52 -13.07 -11.88
C ALA A 101 2.22 -13.20 -11.06
N VAL A 102 1.11 -13.57 -11.71
CA VAL A 102 -0.17 -13.84 -11.00
C VAL A 102 -0.02 -14.99 -10.02
N GLU A 103 0.68 -16.06 -10.40
CA GLU A 103 0.96 -17.19 -9.52
C GLU A 103 1.76 -16.77 -8.28
N ILE A 104 2.83 -16.00 -8.48
CA ILE A 104 3.66 -15.48 -7.36
C ILE A 104 2.82 -14.61 -6.43
N VAL A 105 1.96 -13.75 -6.96
CA VAL A 105 1.09 -12.89 -6.13
C VAL A 105 0.09 -13.74 -5.33
N SER A 106 -0.46 -14.81 -5.91
CA SER A 106 -1.35 -15.73 -5.20
C SER A 106 -0.64 -16.42 -4.03
N LEU A 107 0.58 -16.92 -4.27
CA LEU A 107 1.42 -17.51 -3.22
C LEU A 107 1.80 -16.47 -2.15
N LEU A 108 2.12 -15.23 -2.54
CA LEU A 108 2.43 -14.15 -1.62
C LEU A 108 1.23 -13.84 -0.70
N LEU A 109 0.02 -13.77 -1.25
CA LEU A 109 -1.21 -13.55 -0.48
C LEU A 109 -1.52 -14.73 0.45
N PHE A 110 -1.27 -15.96 0.01
CA PHE A 110 -1.40 -17.15 0.86
C PHE A 110 -0.43 -17.11 2.04
N VAL A 111 0.85 -16.81 1.79
CA VAL A 111 1.87 -16.68 2.84
C VAL A 111 1.54 -15.53 3.79
N ALA A 112 1.07 -14.38 3.26
CA ALA A 112 0.64 -13.26 4.08
C ALA A 112 -0.55 -13.61 4.99
N LEU A 113 -1.54 -14.37 4.50
CA LEU A 113 -2.66 -14.86 5.29
C LEU A 113 -2.20 -15.80 6.41
N VAL A 114 -1.36 -16.79 6.10
CA VAL A 114 -0.80 -17.71 7.09
C VAL A 114 0.02 -16.94 8.13
N GLY A 115 0.83 -15.98 7.69
CA GLY A 115 1.61 -15.11 8.57
C GLY A 115 0.73 -14.28 9.51
N ALA A 116 -0.35 -13.69 9.00
CA ALA A 116 -1.31 -12.94 9.81
C ALA A 116 -2.03 -13.83 10.84
N LEU A 117 -2.42 -15.06 10.45
CA LEU A 117 -3.04 -16.03 11.36
C LEU A 117 -2.08 -16.51 12.45
N TYR A 118 -0.82 -16.78 12.09
CA TYR A 118 0.20 -17.21 13.05
C TYR A 118 0.51 -16.09 14.04
N LEU A 119 0.70 -14.85 13.58
CA LEU A 119 1.02 -13.70 14.42
C LEU A 119 -0.18 -13.24 15.27
N GLY A 120 -1.40 -13.41 14.75
CA GLY A 120 -2.64 -13.11 15.48
C GLY A 120 -3.02 -14.16 16.52
N LYS A 121 -2.38 -15.33 16.52
CA LYS A 121 -2.65 -16.38 17.50
C LYS A 121 -2.02 -16.00 18.84
N LYS A 122 -2.83 -15.48 19.77
CA LYS A 122 -2.43 -15.33 21.18
C LYS A 122 -2.07 -16.70 21.73
N GLU A 123 -0.89 -16.82 22.33
CA GLU A 123 -0.60 -17.99 23.15
C GLU A 123 -1.49 -17.95 24.38
N ASP A 124 -2.25 -19.02 24.61
CA ASP A 124 -2.89 -19.33 25.91
C ASP A 124 -1.82 -19.63 27.00
N SER A 125 -0.66 -18.98 26.97
CA SER A 125 0.45 -19.16 27.92
C SER A 125 0.11 -18.58 29.31
N ALA A 126 -0.95 -17.78 29.44
CA ALA A 126 -1.43 -17.29 30.74
C ALA A 126 -2.20 -18.35 31.56
N ALA A 127 -2.58 -19.49 30.98
CA ALA A 127 -3.34 -20.53 31.68
C ALA A 127 -2.46 -21.55 32.42
N VAL A 128 -1.16 -21.63 32.12
CA VAL A 128 -0.25 -22.62 32.72
C VAL A 128 0.38 -22.11 34.02
N GLU A 129 0.51 -20.79 34.21
CA GLU A 129 1.13 -20.22 35.41
C GLU A 129 0.18 -20.19 36.63
N ILE A 130 -1.14 -20.08 36.41
CA ILE A 130 -2.14 -20.10 37.50
C ILE A 130 -2.34 -21.51 38.07
N GLN A 131 -1.99 -22.58 37.33
CA GLN A 131 -2.15 -23.95 37.83
C GLN A 131 -0.91 -24.49 38.57
N LYS A 132 0.23 -23.78 38.53
CA LYS A 132 1.45 -24.14 39.27
C LYS A 132 1.49 -23.56 40.69
N ASP A 133 0.64 -22.56 40.98
CA ASP A 133 0.52 -21.87 42.27
C ASP A 133 -0.76 -22.27 43.03
N LYS A 134 -1.19 -23.52 42.91
CA LYS A 134 -2.24 -24.09 43.76
C LYS A 134 -1.63 -25.18 44.65
N PRO A 135 -1.69 -25.04 45.99
CA PRO A 135 -1.11 -25.98 46.94
C PRO A 135 -1.79 -27.35 46.91
#